data_AF-A0A435XCC3-F1
#
_entry.id   AF-A0A435XCC3-F1
#
_cell.length_a   1.000
_cell.length_b   1.000
_cell.length_c   1.000
_cell.angle_alpha   90.00
_cell.angle_beta   90.00
_cell.angle_gamma   90.00
#
_symmetry.space_group_name_H-M   'P 1'
#
loop_
_entity.id
_entity.type
_entity.pdbx_description
1 polymer ?
#
loop_
_entity_poly.entity_id
_entity_poly.type
_entity_poly.pdbx_seq_one_letter_code
_entity_poly.pdbx_strand_id
1 'polypeptide(L)'
;EQSLWQGECFVFDERVSVSHGLAEGEAELCRACRHPLTESERSSPKFTAGVSCPHCFDARSDEDRQRYAERQRQVELAAARGRGRHIGS
;
A
#
# COMPACT_ATOMS: atom_id res chain seq x y z
N GLU A 1 2.07 -21.39 -25.31
CA GLU A 1 0.67 -21.05 -24.96
C GLU A 1 0.35 -19.68 -25.55
N GLN A 2 -0.84 -19.51 -26.12
CA GLN A 2 -1.28 -18.21 -26.63
C GLN A 2 -1.97 -17.47 -25.49
N SER A 3 -1.58 -16.21 -25.26
CA SER A 3 -2.27 -15.37 -24.27
C SER A 3 -3.75 -15.27 -24.64
N LEU A 4 -4.62 -15.61 -23.69
CA LEU A 4 -6.07 -15.51 -23.82
C LEU A 4 -6.60 -14.09 -23.55
N TRP A 5 -5.71 -13.16 -23.14
CA TRP A 5 -6.13 -11.84 -22.68
C TRP A 5 -6.21 -10.83 -23.84
N GLN A 6 -7.41 -10.32 -24.11
CA GLN A 6 -7.65 -9.17 -24.98
C GLN A 6 -8.61 -8.18 -24.32
N GLY A 7 -8.17 -6.92 -24.17
CA GLY A 7 -8.89 -5.87 -23.42
C GLY A 7 -8.21 -5.50 -22.09
N GLU A 8 -8.89 -4.69 -21.27
CA GLU A 8 -8.31 -4.08 -20.06
C GLU A 8 -8.75 -4.78 -18.76
N CYS A 9 -7.85 -4.86 -17.77
CA CYS A 9 -8.12 -5.37 -16.43
C CYS A 9 -8.13 -4.22 -15.42
N PHE A 10 -9.29 -3.93 -14.80
CA PHE A 10 -9.41 -2.96 -13.72
C PHE A 10 -9.60 -3.70 -12.39
N VAL A 11 -8.52 -3.84 -11.62
CA VAL A 11 -8.54 -4.48 -10.30
C VAL A 11 -8.49 -3.39 -9.22
N PHE A 12 -9.54 -3.30 -8.42
CA PHE A 12 -9.68 -2.38 -7.28
C PHE A 12 -9.83 -3.17 -5.99
N ASP A 13 -8.84 -4.01 -5.70
CA ASP A 13 -8.71 -4.55 -4.37
C ASP A 13 -7.28 -4.28 -3.89
N GLU A 14 -7.11 -4.27 -2.57
CA GLU A 14 -5.84 -3.86 -1.97
C GLU A 14 -4.75 -4.94 -2.08
N ARG A 15 -5.02 -6.10 -2.70
CA ARG A 15 -4.04 -7.16 -2.94
C ARG A 15 -3.05 -6.69 -3.98
N VAL A 16 -1.78 -6.90 -3.64
CA VAL A 16 -0.65 -6.30 -4.35
C VAL A 16 0.07 -7.33 -5.21
N SER A 17 0.04 -8.58 -4.76
CA SER A 17 0.77 -9.67 -5.39
C SER A 17 -0.01 -10.96 -5.27
N VAL A 18 0.14 -11.81 -6.29
CA VAL A 18 -0.31 -13.19 -6.26
C VAL A 18 0.87 -14.10 -6.55
N SER A 19 0.95 -15.22 -5.85
CA SER A 19 1.97 -16.25 -6.05
C SER A 19 1.51 -17.27 -7.10
N HIS A 20 2.31 -18.31 -7.33
CA HIS A 20 1.94 -19.40 -8.23
C HIS A 20 0.63 -20.07 -7.76
N GLY A 21 -0.30 -20.30 -8.68
CA GLY A 21 -1.64 -20.78 -8.34
C GLY A 21 -2.61 -19.69 -7.89
N LEU A 22 -2.27 -18.40 -8.08
CA LEU A 22 -3.12 -17.24 -7.77
C LEU A 22 -3.44 -17.04 -6.28
N ALA A 23 -2.64 -17.62 -5.38
CA ALA A 23 -2.76 -17.36 -3.95
C ALA A 23 -2.25 -15.96 -3.62
N GLU A 24 -2.79 -15.34 -2.56
CA GLU A 24 -2.36 -14.02 -2.08
C GLU A 24 -0.87 -14.05 -1.72
N GLY A 25 -0.13 -13.04 -2.19
CA GLY A 25 1.28 -12.88 -1.87
C GLY A 25 1.50 -11.90 -0.71
N GLU A 26 2.68 -11.98 -0.10
CA GLU A 26 3.04 -11.25 1.14
C GLU A 26 3.40 -9.78 0.95
N ALA A 27 3.45 -9.30 -0.31
CA ALA A 27 3.82 -7.92 -0.58
C ALA A 27 2.68 -6.96 -0.19
N GLU A 28 3.03 -5.86 0.47
CA GLU A 28 2.09 -4.82 0.88
C GLU A 28 2.34 -3.50 0.16
N LEU A 29 1.29 -2.74 -0.14
CA LEU A 29 1.44 -1.44 -0.81
C LEU A 29 1.91 -0.38 0.18
N CYS A 30 2.99 0.32 -0.17
CA CYS A 30 3.29 1.58 0.46
C CYS A 30 2.14 2.57 0.21
N ARG A 31 1.41 2.97 1.25
CA ARG A 31 0.27 3.89 1.10
C ARG A 31 0.68 5.32 0.69
N ALA A 32 1.97 5.66 0.75
CA ALA A 32 2.49 6.94 0.26
C ALA A 32 2.74 6.94 -1.25
N CYS A 33 3.40 5.92 -1.79
CA CYS A 33 3.85 5.90 -3.19
C CYS A 33 3.27 4.78 -4.06
N ARG A 34 2.50 3.85 -3.48
CA ARG A 34 1.95 2.65 -4.12
C ARG A 34 2.99 1.66 -4.65
N HIS A 35 4.23 1.73 -4.16
CA HIS A 35 5.20 0.69 -4.44
C HIS A 35 4.87 -0.56 -3.60
N PRO A 36 4.82 -1.76 -4.19
CA PRO A 36 4.79 -3.02 -3.44
C PRO A 36 6.03 -3.17 -2.56
N LEU A 37 5.87 -3.54 -1.30
CA LEU A 37 6.94 -3.72 -0.34
C LEU A 37 7.00 -5.16 0.13
N THR A 38 8.20 -5.71 0.10
CA THR A 38 8.53 -6.96 0.76
C THR A 38 8.60 -6.77 2.28
N GLU A 39 8.61 -7.87 3.02
CA GLU A 39 8.78 -7.85 4.49
C GLU A 39 10.11 -7.21 4.94
N SER A 40 11.20 -7.48 4.21
CA SER A 40 12.51 -6.91 4.52
C SER A 40 12.54 -5.39 4.32
N GLU A 41 11.85 -4.87 3.30
CA GLU A 41 11.75 -3.43 3.06
C GLU A 41 10.90 -2.72 4.12
N ARG A 42 9.88 -3.39 4.65
CA ARG A 42 9.09 -2.89 5.79
C ARG A 42 9.89 -2.83 7.09
N SER A 43 11.00 -3.56 7.19
CA SER A 43 11.92 -3.50 8.34
C SER A 43 12.96 -2.38 8.24
N SER A 44 12.99 -1.62 7.14
CA SER A 44 13.95 -0.53 6.94
C SER A 44 13.69 0.65 7.90
N PRO A 45 14.72 1.37 8.38
CA PRO A 45 14.52 2.62 9.13
C PRO A 45 13.84 3.73 8.32
N LYS A 46 13.78 3.60 6.98
CA LYS A 46 13.06 4.53 6.09
C LYS A 46 11.57 4.21 5.96
N PHE A 47 11.12 3.09 6.53
CA PHE A 47 9.72 2.68 6.50
C PHE A 47 8.96 3.24 7.69
N THR A 48 7.86 3.92 7.39
CA THR A 48 6.85 4.33 8.36
C THR A 48 5.51 4.03 7.72
N ALA A 49 4.72 3.15 8.36
CA ALA A 49 3.42 2.73 7.84
C ALA A 49 2.56 3.96 7.49
N GLY A 50 1.96 3.94 6.30
CA GLY A 50 1.17 5.07 5.81
C GLY A 50 1.96 6.25 5.24
N VAL A 51 3.24 6.44 5.63
CA VAL A 51 3.98 7.71 5.44
C VAL A 51 5.14 7.59 4.46
N SER A 52 5.97 6.57 4.57
CA SER A 52 7.16 6.42 3.73
C SER A 52 7.64 4.98 3.62
N CYS A 53 8.44 4.71 2.59
CA CYS A 53 9.17 3.46 2.41
C CYS A 53 10.58 3.76 1.86
N PRO A 54 11.49 2.78 1.77
CA PRO A 54 12.84 2.98 1.22
C PRO A 54 12.87 3.60 -0.18
N HIS A 55 11.85 3.34 -0.99
CA HIS A 55 11.75 3.82 -2.37
C HIS A 55 11.28 5.28 -2.50
N CYS A 56 10.52 5.78 -1.53
CA CYS A 56 9.97 7.14 -1.60
C CYS A 56 10.45 8.06 -0.50
N PHE A 57 11.20 7.56 0.49
CA PHE A 57 11.64 8.35 1.63
C PHE A 57 12.36 9.62 1.16
N ASP A 58 13.40 9.50 0.33
CA ASP A 58 14.19 10.65 -0.13
C ASP A 58 13.50 11.48 -1.24
N ALA A 59 12.49 10.91 -1.91
CA ALA A 59 11.79 11.56 -3.02
C ALA A 59 10.59 12.42 -2.59
N ARG A 60 10.10 12.25 -1.35
CA ARG A 60 8.93 12.98 -0.83
C ARG A 60 9.36 14.12 0.08
N SER A 61 8.69 15.27 -0.08
CA SER A 61 8.93 16.44 0.76
C SER A 61 8.38 16.22 2.19
N ASP A 62 8.81 17.06 3.12
CA ASP A 62 8.26 17.04 4.48
C ASP A 62 6.75 17.34 4.51
N GLU A 63 6.27 18.23 3.63
CA GLU A 63 4.86 18.53 3.47
C GLU A 63 4.06 17.31 2.99
N ASP A 64 4.59 16.56 2.02
CA ASP A 64 4.01 15.30 1.58
C ASP A 64 3.93 14.31 2.74
N ARG A 65 5.01 14.15 3.51
CA ARG A 65 5.06 13.24 4.68
C ARG A 65 4.02 13.61 5.73
N GLN A 66 3.84 14.90 6.02
CA GLN A 66 2.82 15.39 6.97
C GLN A 66 1.41 15.06 6.49
N ARG A 67 1.10 15.30 5.21
CA ARG A 67 -0.20 14.96 4.61
C ARG A 67 -0.48 13.46 4.67
N TYR A 68 0.53 12.63 4.40
CA TYR A 68 0.39 11.17 4.47
C TYR A 68 0.19 10.68 5.91
N ALA A 69 0.90 11.26 6.88
CA ALA A 69 0.75 10.94 8.29
C ALA A 69 -0.64 11.29 8.81
N GLU A 70 -1.20 12.45 8.44
CA GLU A 70 -2.57 12.80 8.83
C GLU A 70 -3.59 11.85 8.21
N ARG A 71 -3.44 11.49 6.92
CA ARG A 71 -4.30 10.47 6.29
C ARG A 71 -4.23 9.14 7.05
N GLN A 72 -3.02 8.68 7.38
CA GLN A 72 -2.82 7.43 8.13
C GLN A 72 -3.47 7.50 9.51
N ARG A 73 -3.32 8.62 10.21
CA ARG A 73 -3.98 8.86 11.50
C ARG A 73 -5.50 8.79 11.40
N GLN A 74 -6.10 9.35 10.34
CA GLN A 74 -7.55 9.25 10.13
C GLN A 74 -7.99 7.79 9.92
N VAL A 75 -7.20 6.98 9.21
CA VAL A 75 -7.45 5.53 9.01
C VAL A 75 -7.37 4.76 10.34
N GLU A 76 -6.38 5.06 11.18
CA GLU A 76 -6.22 4.41 12.49
C GLU A 76 -7.34 4.80 13.46
N LEU A 77 -7.72 6.08 13.51
CA LEU A 77 -8.84 6.57 14.32
C LEU A 77 -10.18 5.96 13.89
N ALA A 78 -10.36 5.80 12.58
CA ALA A 78 -11.48 5.10 11.97
C ALA A 78 -11.59 3.65 12.46
N ALA A 79 -10.51 2.89 12.31
CA ALA A 79 -10.42 1.50 12.76
C ALA A 79 -10.68 1.37 14.26
N ALA A 80 -10.07 2.24 15.08
CA ALA A 80 -10.24 2.23 16.54
C ALA A 80 -11.69 2.51 16.99
N ARG A 81 -12.46 3.29 16.21
CA ARG A 81 -13.86 3.61 16.52
C ARG A 81 -14.84 2.49 16.16
N GLY A 82 -14.37 1.41 15.54
CA GLY A 82 -15.23 0.33 15.07
C GLY A 82 -16.23 0.76 13.99
N ARG A 83 -16.06 1.96 13.42
CA ARG A 83 -16.74 2.33 12.18
C ARG A 83 -16.12 1.42 11.13
N GLY A 84 -16.95 0.61 10.46
CA GLY A 84 -16.48 -0.39 9.51
C GLY A 84 -15.58 0.19 8.42
N ARG A 85 -15.09 -0.67 7.51
CA ARG A 85 -14.19 -0.31 6.41
C ARG A 85 -14.56 1.06 5.82
N HIS A 86 -13.68 2.05 6.00
CA HIS A 86 -13.89 3.38 5.44
C HIS A 86 -13.80 3.28 3.91
N ILE A 87 -14.56 4.09 3.17
CA ILE A 87 -14.54 4.06 1.70
C ILE A 87 -13.09 4.30 1.23
N GLY A 88 -12.50 3.30 0.56
CA GLY A 88 -11.11 3.31 0.10
C GLY A 88 -10.06 2.73 1.05
N SER A 89 -10.48 1.92 2.04
CA SER A 89 -9.64 1.03 2.87
C SER A 89 -10.04 -0.45 2.70
#